data_AF-A0A660R1U3-F1
#
_entry.id   AF-A0A660R1U3-F1
#
_cell.length_a   1.000
_cell.length_b   1.000
_cell.length_c   1.000
_cell.angle_alpha   90.00
_cell.angle_beta   90.00
_cell.angle_gamma   90.00
#
_symmetry.space_group_name_H-M   'P 1'
#
loop_
_entity.id
_entity.type
_entity.pdbx_description
1 polymer ?
#
loop_
_entity_poly.entity_id
_entity_poly.type
_entity_poly.pdbx_seq_one_letter_code
_entity_poly.pdbx_strand_id
1 'polypeptide(L)'
;MINLTIDNTPFRVNEGTTVLEACRQAGINIPTLCYLEKIQEIGACRVCLVEIEGVKDLVASCVMPVSEEMKVHTNNRRVREARKVVVELLLSEHEGDCQVCDRNEDCELQNISHDLGITKLRYEGEKAQRYQDYSTIGLVRDSAKCISCRRCVTVCTEVQGISALFPQSRGFKTTIGPAFGQGLDTVTCVQCGQCAAVCPVGAISERDQIDEVWAALDNPDLTVVVQTAPAIRAALGECFGMEPGTLVTGKMTTALRRMGFDAIFDTNFSADLT
;
A
#
# COMPACT_ATOMS: atom_id res chain seq x y z
N MET A 1 -8.68 -31.92 2.08
CA MET A 1 -9.55 -30.92 1.43
C MET A 1 -10.80 -30.76 2.27
N ILE A 2 -11.17 -29.52 2.57
CA ILE A 2 -12.28 -29.14 3.45
C ILE A 2 -13.44 -28.60 2.60
N ASN A 3 -14.68 -29.00 2.91
CA ASN A 3 -15.87 -28.45 2.25
C ASN A 3 -16.46 -27.29 3.05
N LEU A 4 -16.84 -26.23 2.35
CA LEU A 4 -17.51 -25.05 2.92
C LEU A 4 -18.55 -24.52 1.93
N THR A 5 -19.38 -23.59 2.38
CA THR A 5 -20.31 -22.85 1.52
C THR A 5 -20.00 -21.37 1.61
N ILE A 6 -19.77 -20.70 0.48
CA ILE A 6 -19.56 -19.25 0.42
C ILE A 6 -20.73 -18.65 -0.36
N ASP A 7 -21.50 -17.76 0.28
CA ASP A 7 -22.68 -17.10 -0.31
C ASP A 7 -23.64 -18.07 -1.03
N ASN A 8 -23.97 -19.18 -0.35
CA ASN A 8 -24.82 -20.28 -0.83
C ASN A 8 -24.22 -21.17 -1.93
N THR A 9 -22.95 -20.96 -2.30
CA THR A 9 -22.26 -21.80 -3.27
C THR A 9 -21.32 -22.78 -2.54
N PRO A 10 -21.45 -24.10 -2.73
CA PRO A 10 -20.53 -25.06 -2.16
C PRO A 10 -19.14 -24.91 -2.80
N PHE A 11 -18.11 -24.95 -1.98
CA PHE A 11 -16.72 -24.77 -2.40
C PHE A 11 -15.82 -25.75 -1.63
N ARG A 12 -14.62 -26.01 -2.16
CA ARG A 12 -13.68 -26.96 -1.55
C ARG A 12 -12.26 -26.41 -1.63
N VAL A 13 -11.57 -26.42 -0.50
CA VAL A 13 -10.21 -25.87 -0.38
C VAL A 13 -9.27 -26.85 0.31
N ASN A 14 -7.97 -26.56 0.26
CA ASN A 14 -6.98 -27.31 1.02
C ASN A 14 -7.08 -26.96 2.52
N GLU A 15 -6.72 -27.92 3.36
CA GLU A 15 -6.61 -27.68 4.80
C GLU A 15 -5.54 -26.60 5.08
N GLY A 16 -5.79 -25.76 6.08
CA GLY A 16 -4.95 -24.61 6.40
C GLY A 16 -5.24 -23.33 5.59
N THR A 17 -6.14 -23.38 4.59
CA THR A 17 -6.54 -22.19 3.82
C THR A 17 -7.36 -21.23 4.71
N THR A 18 -7.09 -19.93 4.63
CA THR A 18 -7.90 -18.91 5.32
C THR A 18 -9.22 -18.65 4.60
N VAL A 19 -10.22 -18.11 5.29
CA VAL A 19 -11.50 -17.72 4.68
C VAL A 19 -11.28 -16.68 3.57
N LEU A 20 -10.33 -15.75 3.73
CA LEU A 20 -9.97 -14.77 2.71
C LEU A 20 -9.47 -15.45 1.43
N GLU A 21 -8.53 -16.39 1.54
CA GLU A 21 -7.97 -17.12 0.40
C GLU A 21 -9.02 -18.00 -0.27
N ALA A 22 -9.88 -18.66 0.52
CA ALA A 22 -10.98 -19.45 -0.01
C ALA A 22 -11.95 -18.58 -0.84
N CYS A 23 -12.26 -17.37 -0.36
CA CYS A 23 -13.09 -16.43 -1.12
C CYS A 23 -12.39 -15.97 -2.40
N ARG A 24 -11.09 -15.67 -2.37
CA ARG A 24 -10.32 -15.32 -3.58
C ARG A 24 -10.32 -16.45 -4.61
N GLN A 25 -10.12 -17.70 -4.18
CA GLN A 25 -10.19 -18.87 -5.07
C GLN A 25 -11.58 -19.06 -5.68
N ALA A 26 -12.64 -18.65 -4.97
CA ALA A 26 -14.01 -18.63 -5.47
C ALA A 26 -14.34 -17.39 -6.34
N GLY A 27 -13.37 -16.51 -6.62
CA GLY A 27 -13.57 -15.28 -7.39
C GLY A 27 -14.29 -14.16 -6.61
N ILE A 28 -14.38 -14.27 -5.28
CA ILE A 28 -15.02 -13.28 -4.41
C ILE A 28 -13.95 -12.38 -3.80
N ASN A 29 -14.01 -11.09 -4.12
CA ASN A 29 -13.11 -10.10 -3.56
C ASN A 29 -13.59 -9.63 -2.17
N ILE A 30 -12.78 -9.85 -1.14
CA ILE A 30 -12.97 -9.27 0.19
C ILE A 30 -11.93 -8.17 0.38
N PRO A 31 -12.35 -6.93 0.70
CA PRO A 31 -11.41 -5.82 0.86
C PRO A 31 -10.50 -6.03 2.08
N THR A 32 -9.24 -5.60 1.93
CA THR A 32 -8.21 -5.67 2.97
C THR A 32 -7.35 -4.42 2.95
N LEU A 33 -6.83 -3.99 4.09
CA LEU A 33 -5.83 -2.90 4.18
C LEU A 33 -4.53 -3.34 4.84
N CYS A 34 -4.63 -4.02 6.00
CA CYS A 34 -3.44 -4.51 6.71
C CYS A 34 -2.97 -5.89 6.24
N TYR A 35 -3.77 -6.63 5.47
CA TYR A 35 -3.31 -7.91 4.93
C TYR A 35 -2.31 -7.62 3.79
N LEU A 36 -1.16 -8.28 3.83
CA LEU A 36 -0.19 -8.28 2.75
C LEU A 36 0.09 -9.74 2.40
N GLU A 37 -0.18 -10.12 1.15
CA GLU A 37 -0.11 -11.52 0.73
C GLU A 37 1.25 -12.14 1.08
N LYS A 38 1.21 -13.30 1.75
CA LYS A 38 2.39 -14.08 2.19
C LYS A 38 3.36 -13.35 3.14
N ILE A 39 3.01 -12.14 3.60
CA ILE A 39 3.89 -11.32 4.44
C ILE A 39 3.21 -10.91 5.75
N GLN A 40 1.98 -10.43 5.74
CA GLN A 40 1.32 -9.92 6.95
C GLN A 40 -0.16 -10.34 7.03
N GLU A 41 -0.52 -11.04 8.12
CA GLU A 41 -1.90 -11.43 8.43
C GLU A 41 -2.24 -11.18 9.91
N ILE A 42 -2.34 -9.91 10.30
CA ILE A 42 -2.56 -9.53 11.71
C ILE A 42 -4.04 -9.26 12.06
N GLY A 43 -4.94 -9.27 11.08
CA GLY A 43 -6.38 -9.01 11.30
C GLY A 43 -6.73 -7.64 11.90
N ALA A 44 -5.79 -6.70 11.96
CA ALA A 44 -5.90 -5.47 12.75
C ALA A 44 -6.88 -4.45 12.15
N CYS A 45 -6.91 -4.27 10.82
CA CYS A 45 -7.74 -3.24 10.20
C CYS A 45 -9.24 -3.58 10.20
N ARG A 46 -9.62 -4.85 10.38
CA ARG A 46 -11.02 -5.34 10.35
C ARG A 46 -11.83 -4.95 9.10
N VAL A 47 -11.20 -4.61 7.97
CA VAL A 47 -11.91 -4.38 6.70
C VAL A 47 -12.38 -5.70 6.08
N CYS A 48 -11.68 -6.79 6.37
CA CYS A 48 -11.94 -8.13 5.85
C CYS A 48 -13.03 -8.91 6.63
N LEU A 49 -13.92 -8.20 7.35
CA LEU A 49 -14.94 -8.86 8.16
C LEU A 49 -15.89 -9.70 7.31
N VAL A 50 -16.22 -10.90 7.76
CA VAL A 50 -17.25 -11.78 7.18
C VAL A 50 -18.12 -12.36 8.29
N GLU A 51 -19.30 -12.83 7.92
CA GLU A 51 -20.18 -13.55 8.83
C GLU A 51 -20.06 -15.06 8.61
N ILE A 52 -20.05 -15.83 9.69
CA ILE A 52 -20.06 -17.30 9.66
C ILE A 52 -21.32 -17.75 10.41
N GLU A 53 -22.12 -18.64 9.82
CA GLU A 53 -23.31 -19.17 10.50
C GLU A 53 -22.94 -19.82 11.85
N GLY A 54 -23.73 -19.54 12.88
CA GLY A 54 -23.49 -20.05 14.25
C GLY A 54 -22.44 -19.27 15.04
N VAL A 55 -21.65 -18.40 14.41
CA VAL A 55 -20.71 -17.51 15.10
C VAL A 55 -21.40 -16.18 15.41
N LYS A 56 -21.42 -15.81 16.69
CA LYS A 56 -22.09 -14.59 17.14
C LYS A 56 -21.47 -13.35 16.51
N ASP A 57 -20.14 -13.23 16.51
CA ASP A 57 -19.43 -12.03 16.06
C ASP A 57 -18.93 -12.15 14.62
N LEU A 58 -18.75 -11.00 13.95
CA LEU A 58 -18.09 -10.99 12.64
C LEU A 58 -16.60 -11.30 12.82
N VAL A 59 -16.07 -12.15 11.95
CA VAL A 59 -14.68 -12.62 12.01
C VAL A 59 -13.83 -11.96 10.93
N ALA A 60 -12.54 -11.79 11.18
CA ALA A 60 -11.61 -11.32 10.16
C ALA A 60 -11.24 -12.48 9.25
N SER A 61 -11.63 -12.42 7.97
CA SER A 61 -11.41 -13.53 7.05
C SER A 61 -9.93 -13.81 6.77
N CYS A 62 -9.07 -12.80 6.92
CA CYS A 62 -7.64 -12.91 6.62
C CYS A 62 -6.83 -13.75 7.62
N VAL A 63 -7.40 -14.08 8.78
CA VAL A 63 -6.74 -14.90 9.82
C VAL A 63 -7.62 -16.08 10.28
N MET A 64 -8.85 -16.16 9.77
CA MET A 64 -9.78 -17.22 10.14
C MET A 64 -9.51 -18.45 9.26
N PRO A 65 -9.07 -19.59 9.82
CA PRO A 65 -8.93 -20.83 9.05
C PRO A 65 -10.32 -21.36 8.68
N VAL A 66 -10.42 -21.96 7.50
CA VAL A 66 -11.64 -22.67 7.07
C VAL A 66 -11.81 -23.97 7.87
N SER A 67 -13.06 -24.30 8.22
CA SER A 67 -13.44 -25.56 8.85
C SER A 67 -14.51 -26.29 8.02
N GLU A 68 -14.66 -27.60 8.26
CA GLU A 68 -15.64 -28.43 7.57
C GLU A 68 -17.07 -27.91 7.82
N GLU A 69 -17.89 -27.94 6.77
CA GLU A 69 -19.29 -27.46 6.77
C GLU A 69 -19.46 -25.98 7.14
N MET A 70 -18.37 -25.20 7.15
CA MET A 70 -18.43 -23.75 7.40
C MET A 70 -19.29 -23.06 6.34
N LYS A 71 -20.17 -22.16 6.77
CA LYS A 71 -20.97 -21.32 5.87
C LYS A 71 -20.63 -19.87 6.08
N VAL A 72 -20.11 -19.24 5.03
CA VAL A 72 -19.59 -17.87 5.03
C VAL A 72 -20.53 -16.98 4.23
N HIS A 73 -20.91 -15.85 4.81
CA HIS A 73 -21.59 -14.76 4.12
C HIS A 73 -20.65 -13.57 3.99
N THR A 74 -20.35 -13.16 2.75
CA THR A 74 -19.32 -12.15 2.49
C THR A 74 -19.91 -10.75 2.28
N ASN A 75 -21.21 -10.66 1.97
CA ASN A 75 -21.84 -9.41 1.53
C ASN A 75 -23.26 -9.21 2.06
N ASN A 76 -23.67 -9.85 3.16
CA ASN A 76 -24.97 -9.57 3.75
C ASN A 76 -25.01 -8.17 4.42
N ARG A 77 -26.21 -7.73 4.86
CA ARG A 77 -26.39 -6.40 5.46
C ARG A 77 -25.43 -6.14 6.60
N ARG A 78 -25.28 -7.11 7.50
CA ARG A 78 -24.47 -7.00 8.70
C ARG A 78 -22.99 -6.79 8.37
N VAL A 79 -22.46 -7.56 7.41
CA VAL A 79 -21.09 -7.42 6.93
C VAL A 79 -20.85 -6.06 6.27
N ARG A 80 -21.76 -5.64 5.36
CA ARG A 80 -21.64 -4.34 4.67
C ARG A 80 -21.63 -3.16 5.64
N GLU A 81 -22.55 -3.15 6.60
CA GLU A 81 -22.65 -2.09 7.62
C GLU A 81 -21.40 -2.06 8.50
N ALA A 82 -20.89 -3.21 8.93
CA ALA A 82 -19.69 -3.28 9.77
C ALA A 82 -18.43 -2.80 9.03
N ARG A 83 -18.20 -3.24 7.79
CA ARG A 83 -17.07 -2.78 6.97
C ARG A 83 -17.14 -1.27 6.74
N LYS A 84 -18.33 -0.73 6.48
CA LYS A 84 -18.55 0.72 6.33
C LYS A 84 -18.16 1.49 7.58
N VAL A 85 -18.60 1.05 8.76
CA VAL A 85 -18.23 1.67 10.05
C VAL A 85 -16.73 1.65 10.26
N VAL A 86 -16.08 0.51 10.02
CA VAL A 86 -14.61 0.37 10.16
C VAL A 86 -13.88 1.40 9.29
N VAL A 87 -14.27 1.51 8.01
CA VAL A 87 -13.61 2.43 7.08
C VAL A 87 -13.91 3.89 7.41
N GLU A 88 -15.12 4.24 7.84
CA GLU A 88 -15.42 5.59 8.31
C GLU A 88 -14.63 5.97 9.56
N LEU A 89 -14.35 5.03 10.48
CA LEU A 89 -13.49 5.30 11.63
C LEU A 89 -12.05 5.57 11.19
N LEU A 90 -11.51 4.78 10.25
CA LEU A 90 -10.19 5.04 9.66
C LEU A 90 -10.15 6.43 9.00
N LEU A 91 -11.19 6.78 8.25
CA LEU A 91 -11.30 8.10 7.59
C LEU A 91 -11.50 9.26 8.57
N SER A 92 -12.09 9.02 9.74
CA SER A 92 -12.28 10.05 10.76
C SER A 92 -10.97 10.48 11.41
N GLU A 93 -10.00 9.57 11.50
CA GLU A 93 -8.64 9.84 12.00
C GLU A 93 -7.69 10.32 10.88
N HIS A 94 -7.88 9.82 9.66
CA HIS A 94 -7.04 10.11 8.50
C HIS A 94 -7.11 11.58 8.05
N GLU A 95 -5.95 12.18 7.83
CA GLU A 95 -5.82 13.55 7.32
C GLU A 95 -5.00 13.61 6.03
N GLY A 96 -5.64 13.28 4.92
CA GLY A 96 -5.14 13.47 3.57
C GLY A 96 -6.02 14.41 2.75
N ASP A 97 -5.42 15.07 1.76
CA ASP A 97 -6.14 15.77 0.70
C ASP A 97 -6.04 14.95 -0.58
N CYS A 98 -7.13 14.25 -0.94
CA CYS A 98 -7.15 13.35 -2.10
C CYS A 98 -7.02 14.09 -3.43
N GLN A 99 -7.21 15.42 -3.47
CA GLN A 99 -7.05 16.20 -4.70
C GLN A 99 -5.59 16.35 -5.10
N VAL A 100 -4.68 16.32 -4.13
CA VAL A 100 -3.24 16.59 -4.31
C VAL A 100 -2.34 15.50 -3.72
N CYS A 101 -2.91 14.38 -3.26
CA CYS A 101 -2.14 13.30 -2.68
C CYS A 101 -1.43 12.48 -3.76
N ASP A 102 -0.14 12.20 -3.58
CA ASP A 102 0.68 11.37 -4.49
C ASP A 102 0.12 9.96 -4.73
N ARG A 103 -0.77 9.48 -3.84
CA ARG A 103 -1.43 8.17 -3.93
C ARG A 103 -2.86 8.24 -4.47
N ASN A 104 -3.32 9.38 -4.96
CA ASN A 104 -4.73 9.56 -5.33
C ASN A 104 -5.23 8.60 -6.44
N GLU A 105 -4.34 8.10 -7.29
CA GLU A 105 -4.67 7.18 -8.39
C GLU A 105 -4.71 5.70 -7.94
N ASP A 106 -4.01 5.34 -6.86
CA ASP A 106 -3.81 3.95 -6.41
C ASP A 106 -4.08 3.71 -4.92
N CYS A 107 -4.65 4.67 -4.19
CA CYS A 107 -4.93 4.56 -2.76
C CYS A 107 -5.99 3.48 -2.45
N GLU A 108 -5.57 2.43 -1.76
CA GLU A 108 -6.46 1.31 -1.37
C GLU A 108 -7.59 1.77 -0.44
N LEU A 109 -7.31 2.71 0.50
CA LEU A 109 -8.34 3.25 1.40
C LEU A 109 -9.43 4.01 0.64
N GLN A 110 -9.03 4.81 -0.34
CA GLN A 110 -9.94 5.58 -1.18
C GLN A 110 -10.83 4.65 -2.02
N ASN A 111 -10.23 3.64 -2.66
CA ASN A 111 -10.95 2.64 -3.45
C ASN A 111 -11.97 1.88 -2.60
N ILE A 112 -11.57 1.40 -1.42
CA ILE A 112 -12.48 0.70 -0.51
C ILE A 112 -13.60 1.63 0.00
N SER A 113 -13.28 2.89 0.30
CA SER A 113 -14.28 3.89 0.70
C SER A 113 -15.36 4.09 -0.37
N HIS A 114 -14.92 4.21 -1.63
CA HIS A 114 -15.80 4.32 -2.79
C HIS A 114 -16.67 3.06 -2.97
N ASP A 115 -16.07 1.87 -2.91
CA ASP A 115 -16.77 0.59 -3.06
C ASP A 115 -17.85 0.36 -1.98
N LEU A 116 -17.63 0.89 -0.77
CA LEU A 116 -18.60 0.84 0.33
C LEU A 116 -19.66 1.97 0.26
N GLY A 117 -19.59 2.83 -0.75
CA GLY A 117 -20.50 3.95 -0.94
C GLY A 117 -20.44 4.96 0.21
N ILE A 118 -19.25 5.24 0.74
CA ILE A 118 -19.04 6.28 1.75
C ILE A 118 -18.92 7.62 1.01
N THR A 119 -19.98 8.42 1.11
CA THR A 119 -20.02 9.77 0.51
C THR A 119 -19.99 10.89 1.55
N LYS A 120 -20.23 10.54 2.81
CA LYS A 120 -20.19 11.44 3.97
C LYS A 120 -19.69 10.66 5.18
N LEU A 121 -18.89 11.31 6.02
CA LEU A 121 -18.43 10.73 7.28
C LEU A 121 -19.48 10.95 8.36
N ARG A 122 -19.93 9.84 8.98
CA ARG A 122 -20.84 9.88 10.13
C ARG A 122 -20.13 10.21 11.44
N TYR A 123 -18.85 9.88 11.51
CA TYR A 123 -18.01 10.06 12.68
C TYR A 123 -17.08 11.25 12.44
N GLU A 124 -17.24 12.27 13.25
CA GLU A 124 -16.30 13.39 13.37
C GLU A 124 -15.44 13.16 14.62
N GLY A 125 -14.20 13.62 14.59
CA GLY A 125 -13.27 13.40 15.69
C GLY A 125 -11.98 14.20 15.55
N GLU A 126 -11.13 14.09 16.57
CA GLU A 126 -9.75 14.52 16.48
C GLU A 126 -9.05 13.72 15.37
N LYS A 127 -8.21 14.39 14.59
CA LYS A 127 -7.40 13.75 13.54
C LYS A 127 -6.05 13.33 14.09
N ALA A 128 -5.40 12.40 13.41
CA ALA A 128 -4.04 12.01 13.75
C ALA A 128 -3.10 13.23 13.72
N GLN A 129 -2.26 13.37 14.74
CA GLN A 129 -1.27 14.43 14.77
C GLN A 129 -0.30 14.30 13.58
N ARG A 130 -0.19 15.38 12.79
CA ARG A 130 0.74 15.45 11.66
C ARG A 130 2.18 15.63 12.13
N TYR A 131 3.03 14.71 11.71
CA TYR A 131 4.48 14.77 11.76
C TYR A 131 4.98 14.42 10.37
N GLN A 132 5.75 15.33 9.77
CA GLN A 132 6.33 15.14 8.46
C GLN A 132 7.84 14.94 8.57
N ASP A 133 8.32 13.90 7.91
CA ASP A 133 9.73 13.55 7.88
C ASP A 133 10.25 13.70 6.45
N TYR A 134 11.10 14.71 6.26
CA TYR A 134 11.78 15.02 5.00
C TYR A 134 13.30 14.83 5.11
N SER A 135 13.76 14.11 6.15
CA SER A 135 15.18 14.09 6.47
C SER A 135 16.02 13.26 5.49
N THR A 136 15.38 12.36 4.74
CA THR A 136 16.05 11.53 3.73
C THR A 136 15.95 12.12 2.33
N ILE A 137 16.83 11.66 1.45
CA ILE A 137 16.81 12.04 0.03
C ILE A 137 15.82 11.21 -0.78
N GLY A 138 15.49 9.99 -0.34
CA GLY A 138 14.64 9.08 -1.10
C GLY A 138 13.20 8.97 -0.61
N LEU A 139 12.91 9.32 0.65
CA LEU A 139 11.61 9.07 1.28
C LEU A 139 11.06 10.29 2.01
N VAL A 140 9.74 10.45 1.91
CA VAL A 140 8.94 11.39 2.69
C VAL A 140 7.91 10.62 3.50
N ARG A 141 7.65 11.08 4.73
CA ARG A 141 6.58 10.52 5.57
C ARG A 141 5.63 11.61 6.04
N ASP A 142 4.35 11.27 6.10
CA ASP A 142 3.30 12.09 6.69
C ASP A 142 2.45 11.19 7.60
N SER A 143 2.63 11.32 8.91
CA SER A 143 1.93 10.47 9.89
C SER A 143 0.42 10.67 9.88
N ALA A 144 -0.08 11.84 9.47
CA ALA A 144 -1.50 12.15 9.50
C ALA A 144 -2.29 11.32 8.47
N LYS A 145 -1.62 10.88 7.41
CA LYS A 145 -2.19 9.99 6.39
C LYS A 145 -2.16 8.51 6.81
N CYS A 146 -1.45 8.15 7.88
CA CYS A 146 -1.26 6.76 8.27
C CYS A 146 -2.53 6.14 8.87
N ILE A 147 -2.84 4.90 8.47
CA ILE A 147 -3.96 4.11 9.04
C ILE A 147 -3.49 3.01 10.00
N SER A 148 -2.25 3.08 10.48
CA SER A 148 -1.66 2.12 11.43
C SER A 148 -1.77 0.65 11.01
N CYS A 149 -1.74 0.36 9.70
CA CYS A 149 -1.90 -1.00 9.16
C CYS A 149 -0.68 -1.91 9.34
N ARG A 150 0.47 -1.33 9.73
CA ARG A 150 1.75 -2.01 10.02
C ARG A 150 2.44 -2.73 8.84
N ARG A 151 1.92 -2.66 7.61
CA ARG A 151 2.58 -3.24 6.41
C ARG A 151 4.04 -2.77 6.28
N CYS A 152 4.29 -1.48 6.46
CA CYS A 152 5.63 -0.90 6.42
C CYS A 152 6.55 -1.41 7.55
N VAL A 153 6.01 -1.68 8.74
CA VAL A 153 6.76 -2.24 9.88
C VAL A 153 7.16 -3.67 9.57
N THR A 154 6.19 -4.52 9.20
CA THR A 154 6.45 -5.93 8.87
C THR A 154 7.44 -6.07 7.73
N VAL A 155 7.32 -5.32 6.63
CA VAL A 155 8.27 -5.41 5.52
C VAL A 155 9.67 -4.92 5.93
N CYS A 156 9.76 -3.84 6.71
CA CYS A 156 11.05 -3.35 7.20
C CYS A 156 11.76 -4.34 8.14
N THR A 157 11.01 -5.07 8.95
CA THR A 157 11.55 -6.04 9.91
C THR A 157 11.75 -7.42 9.31
N GLU A 158 10.71 -8.03 8.74
CA GLU A 158 10.70 -9.45 8.36
C GLU A 158 11.29 -9.69 6.97
N VAL A 159 11.13 -8.73 6.04
CA VAL A 159 11.65 -8.87 4.67
C VAL A 159 13.05 -8.26 4.54
N GLN A 160 13.23 -7.05 5.06
CA GLN A 160 14.50 -6.31 4.93
C GLN A 160 15.47 -6.56 6.09
N GLY A 161 15.00 -7.00 7.25
CA GLY A 161 15.87 -7.22 8.42
C GLY A 161 16.40 -5.94 9.09
N ILE A 162 15.85 -4.77 8.75
CA ILE A 162 16.36 -3.46 9.20
C ILE A 162 15.70 -3.00 10.51
N SER A 163 14.38 -3.18 10.61
CA SER A 163 13.58 -2.75 11.78
C SER A 163 13.69 -1.25 12.13
N ALA A 164 13.76 -0.38 11.12
CA ALA A 164 13.80 1.08 11.29
C ALA A 164 12.45 1.70 11.69
N LEU A 165 11.33 0.99 11.49
CA LEU A 165 9.97 1.51 11.73
C LEU A 165 9.25 0.65 12.77
N PHE A 166 8.57 1.28 13.73
CA PHE A 166 7.74 0.57 14.70
C PHE A 166 6.62 1.46 15.28
N PRO A 167 5.59 0.87 15.90
CA PRO A 167 4.56 1.63 16.61
C PRO A 167 5.14 2.32 17.85
N GLN A 168 5.02 3.64 17.90
CA GLN A 168 5.28 4.47 19.07
C GLN A 168 3.97 4.71 19.84
N SER A 169 4.09 5.02 21.14
CA SER A 169 2.94 5.42 21.97
C SER A 169 1.82 4.36 22.00
N ARG A 170 0.62 4.72 22.47
CA ARG A 170 -0.54 3.82 22.60
C ARG A 170 -1.85 4.53 22.34
N GLY A 171 -2.88 3.77 21.95
CA GLY A 171 -4.22 4.26 21.72
C GLY A 171 -4.27 5.24 20.55
N PHE A 172 -5.06 6.31 20.70
CA PHE A 172 -5.19 7.35 19.68
C PHE A 172 -3.87 8.09 19.37
N LYS A 173 -2.90 8.07 20.31
CA LYS A 173 -1.58 8.70 20.11
C LYS A 173 -0.58 7.80 19.39
N THR A 174 -1.00 6.64 18.91
CA THR A 174 -0.08 5.71 18.23
C THR A 174 0.39 6.30 16.90
N THR A 175 1.70 6.27 16.67
CA THR A 175 2.30 6.72 15.41
C THR A 175 3.30 5.68 14.94
N ILE A 176 3.29 5.36 13.65
CA ILE A 176 4.30 4.48 13.07
C ILE A 176 5.52 5.31 12.68
N GLY A 177 6.68 4.99 13.24
CA GLY A 177 7.92 5.68 12.92
C GLY A 177 9.18 5.15 13.60
N PRO A 178 10.33 5.79 13.33
CA PRO A 178 11.60 5.50 13.99
C PRO A 178 11.54 5.67 15.49
N ALA A 179 12.56 5.11 16.14
CA ALA A 179 12.75 5.20 17.58
C ALA A 179 12.69 6.65 18.05
N PHE A 180 11.94 6.88 19.13
CA PHE A 180 11.82 8.19 19.77
C PHE A 180 11.29 9.30 18.85
N GLY A 181 10.63 8.94 17.73
CA GLY A 181 10.13 9.93 16.77
C GLY A 181 11.24 10.65 16.00
N GLN A 182 12.42 10.05 15.90
CA GLN A 182 13.55 10.58 15.13
C GLN A 182 13.26 10.61 13.61
N GLY A 183 14.09 11.35 12.88
CA GLY A 183 14.12 11.31 11.41
C GLY A 183 14.64 9.97 10.90
N LEU A 184 14.25 9.58 9.69
CA LEU A 184 14.69 8.33 9.08
C LEU A 184 16.20 8.28 8.81
N ASP A 185 16.82 9.42 8.52
CA ASP A 185 18.26 9.59 8.29
C ASP A 185 19.13 9.36 9.53
N THR A 186 18.58 9.52 10.74
CA THR A 186 19.33 9.35 11.99
C THR A 186 19.23 7.95 12.59
N VAL A 187 18.54 7.02 11.92
CA VAL A 187 18.39 5.62 12.36
C VAL A 187 18.95 4.65 11.31
N THR A 188 18.87 3.34 11.56
CA THR A 188 19.40 2.27 10.68
C THR A 188 18.71 2.18 9.30
N CYS A 189 17.85 3.12 8.93
CA CYS A 189 17.16 3.11 7.65
C CYS A 189 18.17 3.17 6.49
N VAL A 190 18.06 2.21 5.57
CA VAL A 190 18.88 2.15 4.34
C VAL A 190 18.18 2.77 3.13
N GLN A 191 17.01 3.41 3.34
CA GLN A 191 16.23 4.11 2.30
C GLN A 191 15.84 3.24 1.10
N CYS A 192 15.62 1.93 1.30
CA CYS A 192 15.30 0.98 0.21
C CYS A 192 13.89 1.10 -0.39
N GLY A 193 13.05 2.02 0.10
CA GLY A 193 11.72 2.27 -0.47
C GLY A 193 10.64 1.21 -0.20
N GLN A 194 10.98 0.05 0.37
CA GLN A 194 10.02 -1.05 0.53
C GLN A 194 8.83 -0.69 1.43
N CYS A 195 9.02 0.17 2.43
CA CYS A 195 7.94 0.69 3.26
C CYS A 195 6.98 1.62 2.51
N ALA A 196 7.49 2.41 1.56
CA ALA A 196 6.69 3.25 0.68
C ALA A 196 5.89 2.37 -0.29
N ALA A 197 6.56 1.40 -0.94
CA ALA A 197 5.96 0.50 -1.93
C ALA A 197 4.73 -0.26 -1.39
N VAL A 198 4.76 -0.68 -0.12
CA VAL A 198 3.65 -1.41 0.51
C VAL A 198 2.69 -0.53 1.31
N CYS A 199 2.83 0.80 1.28
CA CYS A 199 1.92 1.68 1.99
C CYS A 199 0.57 1.73 1.23
N PRO A 200 -0.57 1.36 1.84
CA PRO A 200 -1.88 1.37 1.16
C PRO A 200 -2.48 2.79 1.00
N VAL A 201 -1.76 3.81 1.46
CA VAL A 201 -2.15 5.22 1.54
C VAL A 201 -0.91 6.10 1.35
N GLY A 202 -1.05 7.42 1.29
CA GLY A 202 0.07 8.37 1.11
C GLY A 202 0.91 8.66 2.36
N ALA A 203 1.03 7.73 3.31
CA ALA A 203 1.73 8.00 4.58
C ALA A 203 3.26 7.89 4.49
N ILE A 204 3.76 7.10 3.54
CA ILE A 204 5.18 7.02 3.18
C ILE A 204 5.24 6.97 1.66
N SER A 205 5.93 7.92 1.05
CA SER A 205 6.12 8.03 -0.40
C SER A 205 7.59 8.28 -0.74
N GLU A 206 7.92 8.12 -2.02
CA GLU A 206 9.19 8.57 -2.55
C GLU A 206 9.26 10.10 -2.50
N ARG A 207 10.46 10.64 -2.32
CA ARG A 207 10.66 12.08 -2.41
C ARG A 207 10.59 12.50 -3.87
N ASP A 208 9.60 13.31 -4.21
CA ASP A 208 9.48 13.83 -5.56
C ASP A 208 10.62 14.79 -5.90
N GLN A 209 11.13 14.67 -7.13
CA GLN A 209 12.18 15.51 -7.69
C GLN A 209 11.81 16.05 -9.09
N ILE A 210 10.55 15.91 -9.50
CA ILE A 210 10.08 16.33 -10.82
C ILE A 210 10.37 17.82 -11.07
N ASP A 211 10.09 18.70 -10.10
CA ASP A 211 10.32 20.13 -10.23
C ASP A 211 11.82 20.48 -10.38
N GLU A 212 12.70 19.75 -9.69
CA GLU A 212 14.15 19.92 -9.82
C GLU A 212 14.62 19.54 -11.23
N VAL A 213 14.03 18.48 -11.81
CA VAL A 213 14.32 18.04 -13.17
C VAL A 213 13.81 19.05 -14.20
N TRP A 214 12.59 19.59 -14.04
CA TRP A 214 12.07 20.63 -14.92
C TRP A 214 12.93 21.90 -14.88
N ALA A 215 13.31 22.35 -13.69
CA ALA A 215 14.17 23.52 -13.54
C ALA A 215 15.54 23.32 -14.22
N ALA A 216 16.07 22.09 -14.23
CA ALA A 216 17.28 21.77 -14.96
C ALA A 216 17.09 21.78 -16.47
N LEU A 217 16.00 21.18 -16.98
CA LEU A 217 15.66 21.14 -18.41
C LEU A 217 15.36 22.53 -19.00
N ASP A 218 14.76 23.42 -18.21
CA ASP A 218 14.44 24.79 -18.62
C ASP A 218 15.66 25.73 -18.56
N ASN A 219 16.79 25.30 -18.01
CA ASN A 219 17.99 26.12 -17.89
C ASN A 219 18.91 25.94 -19.12
N PRO A 220 19.02 26.97 -20.01
CA PRO A 220 19.81 26.86 -21.24
C PRO A 220 21.33 26.78 -21.00
N ASP A 221 21.81 27.09 -19.79
CA ASP A 221 23.23 27.01 -19.42
C ASP A 221 23.64 25.59 -18.96
N LEU A 222 22.68 24.67 -18.81
CA LEU A 222 22.94 23.30 -18.40
C LEU A 222 22.90 22.35 -19.60
N THR A 223 23.76 21.33 -19.56
CA THR A 223 23.61 20.12 -20.36
C THR A 223 23.01 19.06 -19.47
N VAL A 224 21.76 18.69 -19.70
CA VAL A 224 20.98 17.80 -18.85
C VAL A 224 21.08 16.38 -19.38
N VAL A 225 21.70 15.54 -18.57
CA VAL A 225 21.95 14.14 -18.89
C VAL A 225 21.06 13.25 -18.03
N VAL A 226 20.36 12.30 -18.65
CA VAL A 226 19.60 11.27 -17.93
C VAL A 226 20.26 9.91 -18.09
N GLN A 227 20.28 9.13 -17.01
CA GLN A 227 20.80 7.77 -17.01
C GLN A 227 19.75 6.82 -16.41
N THR A 228 19.28 5.86 -17.19
CA THR A 228 18.20 4.96 -16.76
C THR A 228 18.73 3.67 -16.16
N ALA A 229 18.19 3.26 -15.00
CA ALA A 229 18.54 2.00 -14.35
C ALA A 229 18.05 0.77 -15.15
N PRO A 230 18.68 -0.42 -14.97
CA PRO A 230 18.36 -1.61 -15.75
C PRO A 230 16.89 -2.03 -15.68
N ALA A 231 16.30 -2.01 -14.48
CA ALA A 231 14.95 -2.52 -14.21
C ALA A 231 13.83 -1.66 -14.81
N ILE A 232 14.05 -0.35 -14.98
CA ILE A 232 13.01 0.60 -15.43
C ILE A 232 12.48 0.22 -16.81
N ARG A 233 13.34 -0.28 -17.70
CA ARG A 233 12.93 -0.68 -19.06
C ARG A 233 11.96 -1.87 -19.11
N ALA A 234 11.85 -2.65 -18.02
CA ALA A 234 11.00 -3.83 -17.93
C ALA A 234 9.73 -3.57 -17.10
N ALA A 235 9.76 -2.60 -16.19
CA ALA A 235 8.63 -2.27 -15.30
C ALA A 235 7.79 -1.07 -15.81
N LEU A 236 8.42 -0.07 -16.46
CA LEU A 236 7.73 1.18 -16.84
C LEU A 236 6.51 0.95 -17.75
N GLY A 237 6.50 -0.13 -18.54
CA GLY A 237 5.36 -0.48 -19.40
C GLY A 237 4.07 -0.75 -18.62
N GLU A 238 4.16 -1.24 -17.38
CA GLU A 238 3.00 -1.57 -16.55
C GLU A 238 2.16 -0.32 -16.22
N CYS A 239 2.82 0.82 -16.02
CA CYS A 239 2.17 2.13 -15.84
C CYS A 239 1.36 2.59 -17.06
N PHE A 240 1.58 1.99 -18.23
CA PHE A 240 0.85 2.25 -19.46
C PHE A 240 -0.07 1.09 -19.87
N GLY A 241 -0.40 0.21 -18.93
CA GLY A 241 -1.30 -0.93 -19.15
C GLY A 241 -0.70 -2.06 -20.00
N MET A 242 0.62 -2.12 -20.12
CA MET A 242 1.31 -3.24 -20.76
C MET A 242 1.50 -4.40 -19.76
N GLU A 243 1.61 -5.63 -20.27
CA GLU A 243 1.87 -6.80 -19.42
C GLU A 243 3.20 -6.67 -18.65
N PRO A 244 3.28 -7.13 -17.39
CA PRO A 244 4.51 -7.12 -16.61
C PRO A 244 5.70 -7.75 -17.34
N GLY A 245 6.86 -7.09 -17.27
CA GLY A 245 8.07 -7.52 -17.97
C GLY A 245 8.15 -7.14 -19.45
N THR A 246 7.16 -6.40 -19.98
CA THR A 246 7.23 -5.88 -21.36
C THR A 246 8.38 -4.89 -21.50
N LEU A 247 9.34 -5.19 -22.38
CA LEU A 247 10.48 -4.31 -22.62
C LEU A 247 10.07 -3.04 -23.40
N VAL A 248 10.30 -1.89 -22.79
CA VAL A 248 9.97 -0.56 -23.34
C VAL A 248 11.19 0.31 -23.62
N THR A 249 12.40 -0.25 -23.69
CA THR A 249 13.67 0.48 -23.86
C THR A 249 13.61 1.59 -24.92
N GLY A 250 13.25 1.25 -26.17
CA GLY A 250 13.19 2.23 -27.26
C GLY A 250 12.10 3.29 -27.07
N LYS A 251 10.96 2.93 -26.46
CA LYS A 251 9.88 3.87 -26.16
C LYS A 251 10.30 4.85 -25.07
N MET A 252 10.93 4.35 -24.00
CA MET A 252 11.48 5.13 -22.90
C MET A 252 12.53 6.13 -23.40
N THR A 253 13.52 5.69 -24.17
CA THR A 253 14.52 6.60 -24.77
C THR A 253 13.87 7.64 -25.67
N THR A 254 12.88 7.26 -26.47
CA THR A 254 12.15 8.21 -27.33
C THR A 254 11.38 9.24 -26.51
N ALA A 255 10.75 8.82 -25.41
CA ALA A 255 10.03 9.73 -24.51
C ALA A 255 10.99 10.73 -23.84
N LEU A 256 12.12 10.26 -23.30
CA LEU A 256 13.13 11.14 -22.70
C LEU A 256 13.68 12.17 -23.70
N ARG A 257 13.92 11.78 -24.96
CA ARG A 257 14.31 12.76 -26.00
C ARG A 257 13.25 13.82 -26.24
N ARG A 258 11.97 13.42 -26.23
CA ARG A 258 10.85 14.35 -26.41
C ARG A 258 10.64 15.28 -25.20
N MET A 259 11.09 14.88 -24.01
CA MET A 259 11.06 15.70 -22.80
C MET A 259 12.16 16.77 -22.78
N GLY A 260 13.20 16.67 -23.62
CA GLY A 260 14.22 17.69 -23.76
C GLY A 260 15.60 17.35 -23.18
N PHE A 261 15.84 16.11 -22.74
CA PHE A 261 17.18 15.70 -22.29
C PHE A 261 18.21 15.76 -23.42
N ASP A 262 19.36 16.40 -23.18
CA ASP A 262 20.45 16.56 -24.16
C ASP A 262 21.15 15.23 -24.49
N ALA A 263 21.31 14.38 -23.47
CA ALA A 263 21.89 13.05 -23.62
C ALA A 263 21.18 12.01 -22.75
N ILE A 264 21.05 10.80 -23.30
CA ILE A 264 20.42 9.66 -22.63
C ILE A 264 21.42 8.53 -22.58
N PHE A 265 21.85 8.19 -21.36
CA PHE A 265 22.72 7.07 -21.07
C PHE A 265 21.96 5.95 -20.37
N ASP A 266 22.63 4.81 -20.27
CA ASP A 266 22.10 3.58 -19.70
C ASP A 266 23.04 3.12 -18.58
N THR A 267 22.50 2.89 -17.38
CA THR A 267 23.30 2.39 -16.24
C THR A 267 23.91 1.03 -16.51
N ASN A 268 23.40 0.26 -17.48
CA ASN A 268 24.05 -0.98 -17.91
C ASN A 268 25.49 -0.74 -18.37
N PHE A 269 25.78 0.41 -19.00
CA PHE A 269 27.16 0.74 -19.38
C PHE A 269 28.06 0.83 -18.15
N SER A 270 27.63 1.53 -17.09
CA SER A 270 28.38 1.57 -15.83
C SER A 270 28.43 0.22 -15.10
N ALA A 271 27.40 -0.62 -15.27
CA ALA A 271 27.40 -1.97 -14.72
C ALA A 271 28.45 -2.85 -15.40
N ASP A 272 28.69 -2.69 -16.70
CA ASP A 272 29.78 -3.39 -17.42
C ASP A 272 31.17 -2.93 -16.97
N LEU A 273 31.28 -1.77 -16.30
CA LEU A 273 32.53 -1.24 -15.75
C LEU A 273 32.79 -1.62 -14.28
N THR A 274 31.81 -2.21 -13.58
CA THR A 274 31.86 -2.54 -12.14
C THR A 274 32.12 -4.03 -11.94
#